data_AF-A0A1C6TQ35-F1
#
_entry.id   AF-A0A1C6TQ35-F1
#
_cell.length_a   1.000
_cell.length_b   1.000
_cell.length_c   1.000
_cell.angle_alpha   90.00
_cell.angle_beta   90.00
_cell.angle_gamma   90.00
#
_symmetry.space_group_name_H-M   'P 1'
#
loop_
_entity.id
_entity.type
_entity.pdbx_description
1 polymer ?
#
loop_
_entity_poly.entity_id
_entity_poly.type
_entity_poly.pdbx_seq_one_letter_code
_entity_poly.pdbx_strand_id
1 'polypeptide(L)'
;MSLTRYYRWLLLAYPRAYRRERGEEILGLLLDTAPAGRTRPTVREAFDLVRGGLRCRLGRPASTSVGAWAVLTALICGLFTASLAARIAWETSRPQPDRDEVAAVFAEAFPGHQLDDDIMTAPALFVFYNNPLTWRSLKPVLFGDGGEYQEGMAVASAAGPAPMSEAEALATARQRLQAGGWQVYAPATEVLEVCASATCHRASQPVQTTLIAHRDDTVLRATFHDASYNSYLGVEMQRATPPAVLPAAVLAGLAGGVLTWLVFAWASRRTEGRRGVAALLAIALFLWWAPALLSTASLFPHHLGEPHPTWHPLWEWLGQPTCSLLFLVGAACALALLVVALIPRRDLRPLIVNAG
;
A
#
# COMPACT_ATOMS: atom_id res chain seq x y z
N MET A 1 1.57 27.09 -27.51
CA MET A 1 2.29 25.99 -28.22
C MET A 1 1.65 25.81 -29.58
N SER A 2 2.42 25.68 -30.67
CA SER A 2 1.87 25.33 -32.00
C SER A 2 1.50 23.85 -32.08
N LEU A 3 0.61 23.48 -33.02
CA LEU A 3 0.17 22.08 -33.24
C LEU A 3 1.36 21.14 -33.48
N THR A 4 2.31 21.56 -34.31
CA THR A 4 3.58 20.84 -34.56
C THR A 4 4.36 20.56 -33.28
N ARG A 5 4.42 21.53 -32.35
CA ARG A 5 5.13 21.37 -31.07
C ARG A 5 4.40 20.38 -30.16
N TYR A 6 3.06 20.37 -30.18
CA TYR A 6 2.25 19.37 -29.50
C TYR A 6 2.51 17.96 -30.03
N TYR A 7 2.43 17.74 -31.35
CA TYR A 7 2.70 16.42 -31.93
C TYR A 7 4.13 15.95 -31.67
N ARG A 8 5.14 16.85 -31.78
CA ARG A 8 6.52 16.52 -31.42
C ARG A 8 6.69 16.09 -29.95
N TRP A 9 5.94 16.72 -29.04
CA TRP A 9 5.94 16.33 -27.63
C TRP A 9 5.29 14.95 -27.43
N LEU A 10 4.13 14.71 -28.05
CA LEU A 10 3.44 13.41 -27.99
C LEU A 10 4.30 12.28 -28.61
N LEU A 11 5.06 12.58 -29.67
CA LEU A 11 5.98 11.62 -30.27
C LEU A 11 7.06 11.15 -29.30
N LEU A 12 7.35 11.85 -28.20
CA LEU A 12 8.31 11.37 -27.17
C LEU A 12 7.92 10.00 -26.58
N ALA A 13 6.65 9.61 -26.67
CA ALA A 13 6.17 8.27 -26.35
C ALA A 13 6.86 7.18 -27.17
N TYR A 14 7.29 7.45 -28.41
CA TYR A 14 8.02 6.49 -29.25
C TYR A 14 9.48 6.34 -28.83
N PRO A 15 10.13 5.18 -29.09
CA PRO A 15 11.57 5.00 -28.89
C PRO A 15 12.41 6.02 -29.68
N ARG A 16 13.55 6.46 -29.13
CA ARG A 16 14.41 7.47 -29.77
C ARG A 16 14.90 7.08 -31.17
N ALA A 17 15.25 5.80 -31.39
CA ALA A 17 15.65 5.29 -32.70
C ALA A 17 14.50 5.38 -33.71
N TYR A 18 13.31 4.89 -33.33
CA TYR A 18 12.11 4.95 -34.16
C TYR A 18 11.73 6.39 -34.54
N ARG A 19 11.83 7.34 -33.60
CA ARG A 19 11.57 8.75 -33.89
C ARG A 19 12.56 9.36 -34.88
N ARG A 20 13.82 8.92 -34.86
CA ARG A 20 14.84 9.40 -35.82
C ARG A 20 14.54 8.91 -37.23
N GLU A 21 14.07 7.68 -37.36
CA GLU A 21 13.79 7.05 -38.66
C GLU A 21 12.43 7.46 -39.25
N ARG A 22 11.37 7.45 -38.42
CA ARG A 22 9.97 7.57 -38.88
C ARG A 22 9.24 8.78 -38.30
N GLY A 23 9.88 9.56 -37.41
CA GLY A 23 9.22 10.62 -36.66
C GLY A 23 8.74 11.80 -37.52
N GLU A 24 9.55 12.22 -38.50
CA GLU A 24 9.16 13.28 -39.43
C GLU A 24 8.08 12.81 -40.43
N GLU A 25 8.10 11.54 -40.84
CA GLU A 25 7.04 10.94 -41.67
C GLU A 25 5.68 10.93 -40.93
N ILE A 26 5.69 10.50 -39.66
CA ILE A 26 4.47 10.52 -38.83
C ILE A 26 3.99 11.95 -38.57
N LEU A 27 4.92 12.87 -38.29
CA LEU A 27 4.58 14.27 -38.07
C LEU A 27 3.99 14.91 -39.32
N GLY A 28 4.56 14.65 -40.50
CA GLY A 28 4.04 15.11 -41.79
C GLY A 28 2.62 14.61 -42.01
N LEU A 29 2.40 13.29 -41.88
CA LEU A 29 1.08 12.68 -42.02
C LEU A 29 0.03 13.30 -41.06
N LEU A 30 0.40 13.54 -39.79
CA LEU A 30 -0.50 14.16 -38.81
C LEU A 30 -0.85 15.63 -39.12
N LEU A 31 0.09 16.38 -39.71
CA LEU A 31 -0.16 17.77 -40.10
C LEU A 31 -0.96 17.84 -41.41
N ASP A 32 -0.68 16.95 -42.37
CA ASP A 32 -1.38 16.89 -43.66
C ASP A 32 -2.84 16.46 -43.51
N THR A 33 -3.13 15.64 -42.50
CA THR A 33 -4.49 15.17 -42.19
C THR A 33 -5.24 16.08 -41.20
N ALA A 34 -4.58 17.10 -40.64
CA ALA A 34 -5.22 18.03 -39.72
C ALA A 34 -6.09 19.06 -40.46
N PRO A 35 -7.34 19.31 -40.03
CA PRO A 35 -8.17 20.36 -40.62
C PRO A 35 -7.52 21.74 -40.55
N ALA A 36 -7.75 22.58 -41.56
CA ALA A 36 -7.26 23.95 -41.59
C ALA A 36 -7.68 24.73 -40.32
N GLY A 37 -6.74 25.41 -39.68
CA GLY A 37 -6.98 26.17 -38.44
C GLY A 37 -6.87 25.36 -37.13
N ARG A 38 -6.58 24.05 -37.18
CA ARG A 38 -6.37 23.25 -35.96
C ARG A 38 -5.12 23.72 -35.20
N THR A 39 -5.28 24.08 -33.93
CA THR A 39 -4.16 24.55 -33.06
C THR A 39 -3.74 23.53 -32.00
N ARG A 40 -4.56 22.51 -31.74
CA ARG A 40 -4.30 21.42 -30.79
C ARG A 40 -4.74 20.06 -31.35
N PRO A 41 -4.04 18.95 -30.99
CA PRO A 41 -4.49 17.61 -31.32
C PRO A 41 -5.87 17.34 -30.73
N THR A 42 -6.68 16.49 -31.37
CA THR A 42 -7.84 15.94 -30.64
C THR A 42 -7.37 15.04 -29.50
N VAL A 43 -8.23 14.87 -28.49
CA VAL A 43 -7.98 13.91 -27.39
C VAL A 43 -7.75 12.51 -27.94
N ARG A 44 -8.50 12.11 -28.97
CA ARG A 44 -8.35 10.81 -29.65
C ARG A 44 -6.99 10.68 -30.34
N GLU A 45 -6.60 11.66 -31.16
CA GLU A 45 -5.28 11.66 -31.82
C GLU A 45 -4.13 11.59 -30.81
N ALA A 46 -4.21 12.38 -29.74
CA ALA A 46 -3.19 12.38 -28.70
C ALA A 46 -3.10 11.02 -27.99
N PHE A 47 -4.25 10.42 -27.66
CA PHE A 47 -4.32 9.10 -27.05
C PHE A 47 -3.77 8.00 -27.98
N ASP A 48 -4.17 8.00 -29.26
CA ASP A 48 -3.72 7.01 -30.22
C ASP A 48 -2.21 7.10 -30.46
N LEU A 49 -1.65 8.30 -30.52
CA LEU A 49 -0.20 8.51 -30.69
C LEU A 49 0.60 8.07 -29.45
N VAL A 50 0.12 8.41 -28.25
CA VAL A 50 0.77 7.97 -27.00
C VAL A 50 0.69 6.46 -26.87
N ARG A 51 -0.49 5.85 -27.10
CA ARG A 51 -0.69 4.40 -27.08
C ARG A 51 0.21 3.71 -28.09
N GLY A 52 0.29 4.22 -29.33
CA GLY A 52 1.16 3.70 -30.37
C GLY A 52 2.64 3.73 -29.97
N GLY A 53 3.10 4.88 -29.48
CA GLY A 53 4.48 5.07 -29.04
C GLY A 53 4.87 4.16 -27.87
N LEU A 54 3.99 4.05 -26.87
CA LEU A 54 4.20 3.15 -25.73
C LEU A 54 4.25 1.68 -26.16
N ARG A 55 3.37 1.25 -27.07
CA ARG A 55 3.42 -0.11 -27.64
C ARG A 55 4.70 -0.36 -28.44
N CYS A 56 5.19 0.61 -29.20
CA CYS A 56 6.47 0.51 -29.90
C CYS A 56 7.64 0.31 -28.92
N ARG A 57 7.60 0.90 -27.72
CA ARG A 57 8.64 0.66 -26.72
C ARG A 57 8.65 -0.78 -26.21
N LEU A 58 7.53 -1.48 -26.19
CA LEU A 58 7.52 -2.88 -25.75
C LEU A 58 8.19 -3.84 -26.76
N GLY A 59 8.58 -3.37 -27.96
CA GLY A 59 9.20 -4.21 -29.00
C GLY A 59 8.23 -5.09 -29.76
N ARG A 60 7.07 -5.39 -29.16
CA ARG A 60 6.02 -6.24 -29.72
C ARG A 60 4.71 -5.46 -29.86
N PRO A 61 4.64 -4.46 -30.75
CA PRO A 61 3.49 -3.57 -30.85
C PRO A 61 2.18 -4.28 -31.22
N ALA A 62 2.22 -5.48 -31.79
CA ALA A 62 1.04 -6.30 -32.07
C ALA A 62 0.57 -7.15 -30.88
N SER A 63 1.43 -7.44 -29.90
CA SER A 63 1.07 -8.31 -28.76
C SER A 63 0.23 -7.56 -27.73
N THR A 64 -0.96 -8.06 -27.42
CA THR A 64 -1.80 -7.54 -26.34
C THR A 64 -1.32 -8.01 -24.96
N SER A 65 -0.84 -9.26 -24.87
CA SER A 65 -0.35 -9.86 -23.63
C SER A 65 0.86 -9.14 -23.04
N VAL A 66 1.85 -8.74 -23.87
CA VAL A 66 3.01 -7.98 -23.39
C VAL A 66 2.60 -6.61 -22.83
N GLY A 67 1.58 -5.98 -23.42
CA GLY A 67 1.01 -4.73 -22.90
C GLY A 67 0.39 -4.94 -21.52
N ALA A 68 -0.43 -5.98 -21.35
CA ALA A 68 -1.04 -6.31 -20.06
C ALA A 68 0.02 -6.60 -18.99
N TRP A 69 1.04 -7.40 -19.32
CA TRP A 69 2.14 -7.70 -18.41
C TRP A 69 2.92 -6.46 -18.01
N ALA A 70 3.22 -5.56 -18.96
CA ALA A 70 3.90 -4.31 -18.66
C ALA A 70 3.10 -3.44 -17.67
N VAL A 71 1.77 -3.39 -17.83
CA VAL A 71 0.88 -2.66 -16.91
C VAL A 71 0.85 -3.33 -15.55
N LEU A 72 0.66 -4.65 -15.48
CA LEU A 72 0.64 -5.39 -14.21
C LEU A 72 1.96 -5.27 -13.46
N THR A 73 3.11 -5.35 -14.14
CA THR A 73 4.43 -5.15 -13.52
C THR A 73 4.59 -3.71 -13.05
N ALA A 74 4.19 -2.71 -13.85
CA ALA A 74 4.30 -1.31 -13.47
C ALA A 74 3.42 -0.98 -12.26
N LEU A 75 2.18 -1.49 -12.22
CA LEU A 75 1.25 -1.26 -11.11
C LEU A 75 1.78 -1.88 -9.82
N ILE A 76 2.15 -3.16 -9.81
CA ILE A 76 2.60 -3.80 -8.58
C ILE A 76 3.89 -3.19 -8.04
N CYS A 77 4.88 -2.89 -8.90
CA CYS A 77 6.09 -2.19 -8.47
C CYS A 77 5.82 -0.74 -8.05
N GLY A 78 4.85 -0.06 -8.67
CA GLY A 78 4.35 1.22 -8.24
C GLY A 78 3.76 1.17 -6.83
N LEU A 79 2.94 0.16 -6.53
CA LEU A 79 2.40 -0.05 -5.19
C LEU A 79 3.49 -0.35 -4.16
N PHE A 80 4.50 -1.15 -4.50
CA PHE A 80 5.64 -1.40 -3.61
C PHE A 80 6.47 -0.16 -3.32
N THR A 81 6.74 0.67 -4.33
CA THR A 81 7.48 1.93 -4.15
C THR A 81 6.65 2.95 -3.37
N ALA A 82 5.34 3.02 -3.59
CA ALA A 82 4.41 3.80 -2.79
C ALA A 82 4.41 3.35 -1.33
N SER A 83 4.37 2.03 -1.09
CA SER A 83 4.37 1.43 0.24
C SER A 83 5.66 1.71 1.01
N LEU A 84 6.82 1.57 0.36
CA LEU A 84 8.10 1.93 0.95
C LEU A 84 8.18 3.43 1.28
N ALA A 85 7.73 4.30 0.37
CA ALA A 85 7.72 5.74 0.61
C ALA A 85 6.75 6.14 1.73
N ALA A 86 5.57 5.50 1.79
CA ALA A 86 4.64 5.65 2.90
C ALA A 86 5.30 5.28 4.23
N ARG A 87 5.99 4.13 4.30
CA ARG A 87 6.70 3.71 5.50
C ARG A 87 7.78 4.70 5.91
N ILE A 88 8.54 5.23 4.97
CA ILE A 88 9.58 6.24 5.27
C ILE A 88 8.94 7.55 5.74
N ALA A 89 7.85 7.99 5.10
CA ALA A 89 7.15 9.21 5.45
C ALA A 89 6.51 9.16 6.84
N TRP A 90 6.24 7.97 7.38
CA TRP A 90 5.83 7.82 8.78
C TRP A 90 6.87 8.31 9.79
N GLU A 91 8.17 8.33 9.44
CA GLU A 91 9.23 8.89 10.30
C GLU A 91 9.11 10.43 10.47
N THR A 92 8.16 11.07 9.77
CA THR A 92 7.79 12.47 10.04
C THR A 92 6.84 12.63 11.22
N SER A 93 6.27 11.53 11.73
CA SER A 93 5.43 11.52 12.93
C SER A 93 6.26 11.76 14.19
N ARG A 94 5.61 12.26 15.23
CA ARG A 94 6.19 12.24 16.58
C ARG A 94 6.24 10.79 17.11
N PRO A 95 7.08 10.49 18.11
CA PRO A 95 7.05 9.18 18.78
C PRO A 95 5.65 8.79 19.26
N GLN A 96 5.41 7.50 19.47
CA GLN A 96 4.15 7.01 20.05
C GLN A 96 3.87 7.71 21.40
N PRO A 97 2.59 7.85 21.81
CA PRO A 97 2.23 8.47 23.08
C PRO A 97 3.04 7.88 24.24
N ASP A 98 3.60 8.77 25.07
CA ASP A 98 4.30 8.38 26.28
C ASP A 98 3.32 8.17 27.45
N ARG A 99 3.84 7.76 28.60
CA ARG A 99 3.02 7.48 29.78
C ARG A 99 2.24 8.70 30.27
N ASP A 100 2.85 9.89 30.18
CA ASP A 100 2.23 11.13 30.68
C ASP A 100 1.09 11.57 29.77
N GLU A 101 1.29 11.47 28.45
CA GLU A 101 0.25 11.73 27.45
C GLU A 101 -0.93 10.76 27.59
N VAL A 102 -0.65 9.47 27.76
CA VAL A 102 -1.69 8.44 28.00
C VAL A 102 -2.46 8.75 29.28
N ALA A 103 -1.78 9.05 30.38
CA ALA A 103 -2.42 9.37 31.65
C ALA A 103 -3.30 10.63 31.55
N ALA A 104 -2.84 11.65 30.85
CA ALA A 104 -3.59 12.89 30.65
C ALA A 104 -4.86 12.67 29.82
N VAL A 105 -4.76 11.97 28.68
CA VAL A 105 -5.92 11.68 27.82
C VAL A 105 -6.90 10.74 28.54
N PHE A 106 -6.39 9.75 29.29
CA PHE A 106 -7.24 8.88 30.09
C PHE A 106 -8.02 9.66 31.16
N ALA A 107 -7.34 10.53 31.91
CA ALA A 107 -7.99 11.34 32.95
C ALA A 107 -9.02 12.33 32.38
N GLU A 108 -8.78 12.85 31.17
CA GLU A 108 -9.73 13.69 30.42
C GLU A 108 -11.00 12.88 30.05
N ALA A 109 -10.83 11.68 29.51
CA ALA A 109 -11.90 10.86 28.96
C ALA A 109 -12.69 10.06 30.01
N PHE A 110 -12.02 9.56 31.05
CA PHE A 110 -12.57 8.58 31.99
C PHE A 110 -12.46 9.06 33.44
N PRO A 111 -13.18 10.14 33.82
CA PRO A 111 -13.12 10.67 35.18
C PRO A 111 -13.63 9.63 36.20
N GLY A 112 -12.89 9.47 37.30
CA GLY A 112 -13.23 8.53 38.37
C GLY A 112 -12.75 7.09 38.15
N HIS A 113 -12.22 6.79 36.96
CA HIS A 113 -11.51 5.53 36.71
C HIS A 113 -10.05 5.65 37.13
N GLN A 114 -9.48 4.56 37.65
CA GLN A 114 -8.07 4.48 38.02
C GLN A 114 -7.33 3.65 36.98
N LEU A 115 -6.26 4.23 36.43
CA LEU A 115 -5.31 3.52 35.59
C LEU A 115 -4.53 2.51 36.43
N ASP A 116 -4.28 1.34 35.84
CA ASP A 116 -3.28 0.43 36.33
C ASP A 116 -1.87 1.03 36.16
N ASP A 117 -0.92 0.64 37.03
CA ASP A 117 0.45 1.15 37.01
C ASP A 117 1.23 0.67 35.75
N ASP A 118 0.73 -0.40 35.13
CA ASP A 118 1.29 -1.05 33.94
C ASP A 118 0.83 -0.37 32.64
N ILE A 119 1.31 0.86 32.40
CA ILE A 119 1.20 1.52 31.09
C ILE A 119 2.31 1.00 30.15
N MET A 120 1.92 0.32 29.09
CA MET A 120 2.82 -0.24 28.07
C MET A 120 2.94 0.75 26.91
N THR A 121 4.14 1.27 26.64
CA THR A 121 4.37 2.20 25.53
C THR A 121 5.27 1.55 24.48
N ALA A 122 4.85 1.53 23.21
CA ALA A 122 5.67 1.00 22.14
C ALA A 122 6.96 1.83 21.95
N PRO A 123 8.13 1.18 21.80
CA PRO A 123 9.42 1.87 21.67
C PRO A 123 9.67 2.49 20.29
N ALA A 124 8.76 2.27 19.32
CA ALA A 124 8.84 2.78 17.96
C ALA A 124 7.45 2.93 17.35
N LEU A 125 7.33 3.71 16.28
CA LEU A 125 6.10 3.86 15.50
C LEU A 125 5.61 2.55 14.90
N PHE A 126 6.52 1.66 14.53
CA PHE A 126 6.23 0.31 14.08
C PHE A 126 7.12 -0.68 14.82
N VAL A 127 6.51 -1.78 15.28
CA VAL A 127 7.17 -2.79 16.11
C VAL A 127 7.01 -4.17 15.50
N PHE A 128 7.94 -5.06 15.83
CA PHE A 128 7.86 -6.50 15.56
C PHE A 128 7.98 -7.22 16.90
N TYR A 129 6.94 -7.94 17.32
CA TYR A 129 6.83 -8.48 18.70
C TYR A 129 7.17 -7.43 19.77
N ASN A 130 6.51 -6.26 19.73
CA ASN A 130 6.71 -5.14 20.66
C ASN A 130 8.14 -4.56 20.76
N ASN A 131 9.03 -4.93 19.82
CA ASN A 131 10.39 -4.43 19.76
C ASN A 131 10.61 -3.60 18.49
N PRO A 132 11.53 -2.61 18.49
CA PRO A 132 11.90 -1.90 17.29
C PRO A 132 12.46 -2.86 16.23
N LEU A 133 12.20 -2.56 14.96
CA LEU A 133 12.76 -3.34 13.87
C LEU A 133 14.29 -3.16 13.84
N THR A 134 15.03 -4.28 13.92
CA THR A 134 16.49 -4.28 13.80
C THR A 134 16.93 -5.20 12.66
N TRP A 135 18.21 -5.12 12.27
CA TRP A 135 18.80 -6.04 11.29
C TRP A 135 18.65 -7.52 11.68
N ARG A 136 18.54 -7.82 12.99
CA ARG A 136 18.31 -9.20 13.49
C ARG A 136 16.88 -9.67 13.23
N SER A 137 15.93 -8.75 13.17
CA SER A 137 14.50 -9.03 12.91
C SER A 137 14.21 -9.34 11.44
N LEU A 138 15.13 -9.05 10.50
CA LEU A 138 14.87 -9.25 9.07
C LEU A 138 14.61 -10.71 8.69
N LYS A 139 15.34 -11.66 9.26
CA LYS A 139 15.14 -13.08 8.95
C LYS A 139 13.73 -13.55 9.35
N PRO A 140 13.26 -13.35 10.59
CA PRO A 140 11.90 -13.76 10.96
C PRO A 140 10.82 -12.95 10.22
N VAL A 141 11.05 -11.66 9.92
CA VAL A 141 10.09 -10.87 9.13
C VAL A 141 9.97 -11.38 7.68
N LEU A 142 11.07 -11.78 7.05
CA LEU A 142 11.09 -12.20 5.64
C LEU A 142 10.76 -13.68 5.42
N PHE A 143 11.11 -14.55 6.37
CA PHE A 143 11.02 -16.01 6.23
C PHE A 143 10.17 -16.69 7.33
N GLY A 144 9.72 -15.93 8.34
CA GLY A 144 8.90 -16.41 9.44
C GLY A 144 7.42 -16.07 9.26
N ASP A 145 6.71 -15.81 10.37
CA ASP A 145 5.28 -15.51 10.37
C ASP A 145 4.98 -14.10 9.86
N GLY A 146 5.89 -13.13 10.05
CA GLY A 146 5.85 -11.77 9.50
C GLY A 146 4.64 -10.92 9.93
N GLY A 147 3.55 -11.53 10.39
CA GLY A 147 2.27 -10.92 10.71
C GLY A 147 2.28 -10.16 12.05
N GLU A 148 3.36 -10.27 12.81
CA GLU A 148 3.55 -9.59 14.10
C GLU A 148 4.21 -8.21 13.93
N TYR A 149 4.43 -7.78 12.69
CA TYR A 149 4.85 -6.42 12.38
C TYR A 149 3.62 -5.53 12.24
N GLN A 150 3.52 -4.54 13.12
CA GLN A 150 2.34 -3.70 13.23
C GLN A 150 2.71 -2.27 13.65
N GLU A 151 1.76 -1.36 13.57
CA GLU A 151 1.88 -0.06 14.21
C GLU A 151 2.05 -0.24 15.73
N GLY A 152 3.01 0.47 16.31
CA GLY A 152 3.16 0.55 17.75
C GLY A 152 1.99 1.29 18.37
N MET A 153 1.72 1.04 19.64
CA MET A 153 0.67 1.71 20.38
C MET A 153 1.09 1.85 21.84
N ALA A 154 0.46 2.78 22.54
CA ALA A 154 0.48 2.82 23.99
C ALA A 154 -0.81 2.18 24.50
N VAL A 155 -0.67 1.22 25.40
CA VAL A 155 -1.77 0.45 25.99
C VAL A 155 -1.80 0.71 27.47
N ALA A 156 -2.98 1.01 27.99
CA ALA A 156 -3.25 1.10 29.40
C ALA A 156 -4.61 0.45 29.71
N SER A 157 -4.86 0.12 30.97
CA SER A 157 -6.14 -0.44 31.36
C SER A 157 -6.56 0.03 32.74
N ALA A 158 -7.84 -0.10 33.04
CA ALA A 158 -8.39 0.05 34.37
C ALA A 158 -8.96 -1.28 34.84
N ALA A 159 -8.52 -1.71 36.02
CA ALA A 159 -8.88 -2.98 36.63
C ALA A 159 -9.58 -2.77 37.98
N GLY A 160 -10.15 -3.86 38.52
CA GLY A 160 -10.90 -3.84 39.77
C GLY A 160 -12.38 -3.47 39.59
N PRO A 161 -13.08 -3.06 40.66
CA PRO A 161 -14.50 -2.73 40.57
C PRO A 161 -14.69 -1.44 39.74
N ALA A 162 -15.47 -1.53 38.67
CA ALA A 162 -15.81 -0.36 37.87
C ALA A 162 -16.59 0.66 38.73
N PRO A 163 -16.20 1.95 38.70
CA PRO A 163 -16.82 2.98 39.54
C PRO A 163 -18.26 3.31 39.11
N MET A 164 -18.62 2.96 37.87
CA MET A 164 -19.94 3.20 37.27
C MET A 164 -20.25 2.13 36.22
N SER A 165 -21.50 2.11 35.74
CA SER A 165 -21.90 1.19 34.66
C SER A 165 -21.19 1.50 33.33
N GLU A 166 -21.03 0.49 32.48
CA GLU A 166 -20.43 0.66 31.14
C GLU A 166 -21.15 1.73 30.32
N ALA A 167 -22.49 1.74 30.34
CA ALA A 167 -23.29 2.71 29.60
C ALA A 167 -23.06 4.16 30.08
N GLU A 168 -22.90 4.35 31.39
CA GLU A 168 -22.61 5.65 32.00
C GLU A 168 -21.17 6.11 31.70
N ALA A 169 -20.20 5.20 31.80
CA ALA A 169 -18.80 5.46 31.46
C ALA A 169 -18.66 5.85 29.97
N LEU A 170 -19.32 5.11 29.08
CA LEU A 170 -19.32 5.38 27.64
C LEU A 170 -19.96 6.74 27.32
N ALA A 171 -21.12 7.04 27.92
CA ALA A 171 -21.79 8.32 27.71
C ALA A 171 -20.93 9.50 28.19
N THR A 172 -20.33 9.36 29.37
CA THR A 172 -19.43 10.36 29.96
C THR A 172 -18.19 10.57 29.08
N ALA A 173 -17.54 9.49 28.64
CA ALA A 173 -16.36 9.57 27.79
C ALA A 173 -16.66 10.27 26.46
N ARG A 174 -17.78 9.93 25.81
CA ARG A 174 -18.21 10.60 24.57
C ARG A 174 -18.39 12.10 24.77
N GLN A 175 -19.08 12.51 25.83
CA GLN A 175 -19.32 13.91 26.13
C GLN A 175 -18.01 14.66 26.41
N ARG A 176 -17.12 14.07 27.22
CA ARG A 176 -15.83 14.67 27.61
C ARG A 176 -14.90 14.82 26.41
N LEU A 177 -14.74 13.76 25.62
CA LEU A 177 -13.92 13.77 24.41
C LEU A 177 -14.44 14.82 23.41
N GLN A 178 -15.75 14.89 23.17
CA GLN A 178 -16.33 15.92 22.31
C GLN A 178 -16.07 17.33 22.84
N ALA A 179 -16.23 17.56 24.14
CA ALA A 179 -15.94 18.84 24.77
C ALA A 179 -14.44 19.20 24.71
N GLY A 180 -13.56 18.20 24.72
CA GLY A 180 -12.11 18.31 24.55
C GLY A 180 -11.65 18.46 23.09
N GLY A 181 -12.58 18.61 22.14
CA GLY A 181 -12.27 18.82 20.72
C GLY A 181 -11.92 17.54 19.95
N TRP A 182 -12.18 16.37 20.51
CA TRP A 182 -12.01 15.11 19.79
C TRP A 182 -13.17 14.88 18.81
N GLN A 183 -12.82 14.36 17.63
CA GLN A 183 -13.78 13.77 16.72
C GLN A 183 -14.12 12.36 17.20
N VAL A 184 -15.33 12.19 17.75
CA VAL A 184 -15.79 10.91 18.32
C VAL A 184 -16.67 10.17 17.31
N TYR A 185 -16.35 8.91 17.04
CA TYR A 185 -17.08 8.05 16.11
C TYR A 185 -18.21 7.29 16.82
N ALA A 186 -19.12 6.71 16.03
CA ALA A 186 -20.17 5.85 16.58
C ALA A 186 -19.52 4.60 17.25
N PRO A 187 -19.87 4.27 18.50
CA PRO A 187 -19.37 3.07 19.15
C PRO A 187 -19.78 1.82 18.38
N ALA A 188 -18.85 0.88 18.26
CA ALA A 188 -19.11 -0.45 17.71
C ALA A 188 -19.26 -1.44 18.86
N THR A 189 -20.27 -2.31 18.79
CA THR A 189 -20.51 -3.35 19.78
C THR A 189 -20.38 -4.70 19.10
N GLU A 190 -19.53 -5.56 19.65
CA GLU A 190 -19.28 -6.90 19.13
C GLU A 190 -19.60 -7.93 20.21
N VAL A 191 -20.30 -9.00 19.81
CA VAL A 191 -20.53 -10.16 20.67
C VAL A 191 -19.35 -11.10 20.47
N LEU A 192 -18.57 -11.31 21.54
CA LEU A 192 -17.40 -12.15 21.49
C LEU A 192 -17.84 -13.62 21.53
N GLU A 193 -17.64 -14.34 20.43
CA GLU A 193 -17.96 -15.77 20.34
C GLU A 193 -16.92 -16.62 21.09
N VAL A 194 -16.97 -16.64 22.41
CA VAL A 194 -16.02 -17.38 23.28
C VAL A 194 -16.28 -18.91 23.28
N CYS A 195 -17.38 -19.36 22.67
CA CYS A 195 -17.78 -20.76 22.57
C CYS A 195 -18.29 -21.10 21.17
N ALA A 196 -17.76 -22.18 20.58
CA ALA A 196 -18.17 -22.67 19.26
C ALA A 196 -19.17 -23.84 19.32
N SER A 197 -19.71 -24.19 20.49
CA SER A 197 -20.60 -25.35 20.64
C SER A 197 -22.07 -25.02 20.30
N ALA A 198 -22.79 -26.00 19.75
CA ALA A 198 -24.21 -25.88 19.41
C ALA A 198 -25.16 -25.64 20.61
N THR A 199 -24.65 -25.79 21.84
CA THR A 199 -25.38 -25.58 23.09
C THR A 199 -25.19 -24.17 23.67
N CYS A 200 -24.38 -23.33 23.04
CA CYS A 200 -24.07 -22.02 23.59
C CYS A 200 -25.17 -20.99 23.29
N HIS A 201 -25.62 -20.27 24.31
CA HIS A 201 -26.64 -19.23 24.17
C HIS A 201 -25.97 -17.90 23.81
N ARG A 202 -26.31 -17.29 22.67
CA ARG A 202 -25.78 -15.96 22.29
C ARG A 202 -26.04 -14.88 23.33
N ALA A 203 -27.15 -14.96 24.06
CA ALA A 203 -27.51 -13.97 25.08
C ALA A 203 -26.59 -13.99 26.31
N SER A 204 -25.79 -15.05 26.49
CA SER A 204 -24.82 -15.17 27.59
C SER A 204 -23.37 -14.95 27.14
N GLN A 205 -23.15 -14.52 25.89
CA GLN A 205 -21.81 -14.23 25.40
C GLN A 205 -21.35 -12.83 25.83
N PRO A 206 -20.07 -12.68 26.18
CA PRO A 206 -19.52 -11.39 26.56
C PRO A 206 -19.65 -10.42 25.39
N VAL A 207 -20.00 -9.18 25.72
CA VAL A 207 -20.15 -8.11 24.75
C VAL A 207 -19.02 -7.12 25.00
N GLN A 208 -18.38 -6.68 23.93
CA GLN A 208 -17.35 -5.65 23.96
C GLN A 208 -17.86 -4.42 23.22
N THR A 209 -17.76 -3.26 23.86
CA THR A 209 -18.07 -1.98 23.23
C THR A 209 -16.79 -1.22 22.98
N THR A 210 -16.55 -0.80 21.73
CA THR A 210 -15.37 -0.04 21.33
C THR A 210 -15.77 1.39 20.97
N LEU A 211 -15.16 2.36 21.65
CA LEU A 211 -15.25 3.78 21.36
C LEU A 211 -13.96 4.23 20.67
N ILE A 212 -14.10 4.87 19.51
CA ILE A 212 -12.97 5.44 18.78
C ILE A 212 -13.11 6.95 18.75
N ALA A 213 -12.01 7.65 19.01
CA ALA A 213 -11.93 9.10 18.92
C ALA A 213 -10.58 9.54 18.32
N HIS A 214 -10.56 10.69 17.65
CA HIS A 214 -9.36 11.25 17.05
C HIS A 214 -9.21 12.74 17.35
N ARG A 215 -8.00 13.19 17.71
CA ARG A 215 -7.63 14.59 17.89
C ARG A 215 -6.21 14.81 17.38
N ASP A 216 -6.05 15.75 16.46
CA ASP A 216 -4.79 16.12 15.83
C ASP A 216 -4.02 14.95 15.19
N ASP A 217 -2.99 14.44 15.85
CA ASP A 217 -2.17 13.31 15.42
C ASP A 217 -2.33 12.09 16.33
N THR A 218 -3.39 12.02 17.13
CA THR A 218 -3.61 10.96 18.12
C THR A 218 -4.99 10.32 17.94
N VAL A 219 -4.99 8.99 17.88
CA VAL A 219 -6.18 8.16 17.85
C VAL A 219 -6.29 7.45 19.19
N LEU A 220 -7.46 7.57 19.82
CA LEU A 220 -7.86 6.87 21.02
C LEU A 220 -8.83 5.75 20.63
N ARG A 221 -8.53 4.53 21.05
CA ARG A 221 -9.45 3.39 21.04
C ARG A 221 -9.66 2.94 22.48
N ALA A 222 -10.88 3.08 22.96
CA ALA A 222 -11.27 2.62 24.28
C ALA A 222 -12.21 1.44 24.16
N THR A 223 -11.86 0.37 24.84
CA THR A 223 -12.55 -0.91 24.79
C THR A 223 -13.13 -1.20 26.16
N PHE A 224 -14.45 -1.26 26.24
CA PHE A 224 -15.17 -1.62 27.44
C PHE A 224 -15.42 -3.13 27.43
N HIS A 225 -14.95 -3.80 28.47
CA HIS A 225 -15.08 -5.23 28.64
C HIS A 225 -16.09 -5.54 29.75
N ASP A 226 -16.77 -6.66 29.61
CA ASP A 226 -17.58 -7.18 30.70
C ASP A 226 -16.71 -7.76 31.83
N ALA A 227 -17.35 -8.18 32.92
CA ALA A 227 -16.68 -8.67 34.12
C ALA A 227 -15.88 -9.99 33.94
N SER A 228 -15.90 -10.60 32.74
CA SER A 228 -15.12 -11.81 32.44
C SER A 228 -13.63 -11.52 32.17
N TYR A 229 -13.28 -10.25 31.99
CA TYR A 229 -11.91 -9.78 31.79
C TYR A 229 -11.28 -9.24 33.09
N ASN A 230 -9.96 -9.35 33.22
CA ASN A 230 -9.23 -8.84 34.40
C ASN A 230 -9.26 -7.30 34.48
N SER A 231 -9.49 -6.62 33.35
CA SER A 231 -9.74 -5.19 33.25
C SER A 231 -11.13 -4.96 32.64
N TYR A 232 -11.84 -3.95 33.14
CA TYR A 232 -13.17 -3.58 32.61
C TYR A 232 -13.08 -2.49 31.52
N LEU A 233 -11.93 -1.83 31.40
CA LEU A 233 -11.64 -0.80 30.40
C LEU A 233 -10.20 -0.94 29.92
N GLY A 234 -10.03 -1.21 28.63
CA GLY A 234 -8.76 -1.10 27.92
C GLY A 234 -8.70 0.19 27.12
N VAL A 235 -7.53 0.82 27.07
CA VAL A 235 -7.29 2.03 26.28
C VAL A 235 -6.02 1.85 25.47
N GLU A 236 -6.17 2.01 24.16
CA GLU A 236 -5.09 2.03 23.19
C GLU A 236 -4.99 3.43 22.59
N MET A 237 -3.78 3.95 22.51
CA MET A 237 -3.48 5.22 21.87
C MET A 237 -2.37 5.03 20.85
N GLN A 238 -2.59 5.55 19.64
CA GLN A 238 -1.64 5.46 18.54
C GLN A 238 -1.60 6.79 17.77
N ARG A 239 -0.57 6.98 16.95
CA ARG A 239 -0.46 8.16 16.11
C ARG A 239 -1.35 8.05 14.87
N ALA A 240 -1.94 9.17 14.47
CA ALA A 240 -2.63 9.26 13.20
C ALA A 240 -1.62 9.28 12.04
N THR A 241 -2.04 8.84 10.85
CA THR A 241 -1.19 8.83 9.66
C THR A 241 -0.70 10.25 9.33
N PRO A 242 0.61 10.50 9.27
CA PRO A 242 1.14 11.84 8.99
C PRO A 242 0.70 12.36 7.62
N PRO A 243 0.48 13.68 7.46
CA PRO A 243 0.02 14.27 6.20
C PRO A 243 1.04 14.11 5.06
N ALA A 244 2.31 13.83 5.37
CA ALA A 244 3.35 13.56 4.37
C ALA A 244 3.22 12.18 3.70
N VAL A 245 2.53 11.22 4.32
CA VAL A 245 2.46 9.82 3.86
C VAL A 245 1.81 9.71 2.49
N LEU A 246 0.61 10.28 2.31
CA LEU A 246 -0.14 10.20 1.06
C LEU A 246 0.61 10.82 -0.14
N PRO A 247 1.10 12.08 -0.08
CA PRO A 247 1.82 12.67 -1.21
C PRO A 247 3.13 11.92 -1.52
N ALA A 248 3.86 11.47 -0.50
CA ALA A 248 5.07 10.66 -0.70
C ALA A 248 4.76 9.34 -1.42
N ALA A 249 3.72 8.63 -0.97
CA ALA A 249 3.29 7.37 -1.57
C ALA A 249 2.84 7.53 -3.02
N VAL A 250 2.01 8.54 -3.32
CA VAL A 250 1.52 8.82 -4.68
C VAL A 250 2.68 9.17 -5.62
N LEU A 251 3.56 10.08 -5.22
CA LEU A 251 4.70 10.51 -6.05
C LEU A 251 5.67 9.34 -6.31
N ALA A 252 6.03 8.61 -5.26
CA ALA A 252 6.92 7.46 -5.38
C ALA A 252 6.30 6.33 -6.21
N GLY A 253 5.01 6.05 -6.03
CA GLY A 253 4.31 5.00 -6.78
C GLY A 253 4.19 5.31 -8.27
N LEU A 254 3.87 6.56 -8.62
CA LEU A 254 3.83 7.00 -10.02
C LEU A 254 5.22 6.94 -10.66
N ALA A 255 6.24 7.46 -9.98
CA ALA A 255 7.62 7.42 -10.46
C ALA A 255 8.12 5.97 -10.61
N GLY A 256 7.89 5.13 -9.60
CA GLY A 256 8.26 3.72 -9.59
C GLY A 256 7.57 2.93 -10.70
N GLY A 257 6.26 3.14 -10.91
CA GLY A 257 5.52 2.51 -12.01
C GLY A 257 6.07 2.90 -13.38
N VAL A 258 6.35 4.18 -13.62
CA VAL A 258 6.94 4.66 -14.88
C VAL A 258 8.33 4.07 -15.12
N LEU A 259 9.20 4.09 -14.11
CA LEU A 259 10.56 3.54 -14.21
C LEU A 259 10.53 2.04 -14.50
N THR A 260 9.70 1.29 -13.76
CA THR A 260 9.54 -0.15 -13.97
C THR A 260 8.98 -0.46 -15.35
N TRP A 261 8.01 0.32 -15.85
CA TRP A 261 7.48 0.14 -17.20
C TRP A 261 8.58 0.34 -18.27
N LEU A 262 9.46 1.32 -18.09
CA LEU A 262 10.60 1.55 -18.99
C LEU A 262 11.61 0.40 -18.95
N VAL A 263 11.92 -0.12 -17.76
CA VAL A 263 12.79 -1.29 -17.56
C VAL A 263 12.16 -2.52 -18.21
N PHE A 264 10.86 -2.75 -18.01
CA PHE A 264 10.12 -3.84 -18.63
C PHE A 264 10.17 -3.74 -20.16
N ALA A 265 9.92 -2.55 -20.72
CA ALA A 265 9.98 -2.31 -22.16
C ALA A 265 11.38 -2.60 -22.73
N TRP A 266 12.43 -2.22 -22.01
CA TRP A 266 13.81 -2.56 -22.36
C TRP A 266 14.07 -4.08 -22.32
N ALA A 267 13.70 -4.74 -21.22
CA ALA A 267 13.92 -6.16 -21.03
C ALA A 267 13.16 -6.99 -22.07
N SER A 268 11.87 -6.66 -22.29
CA SER A 268 10.98 -7.34 -23.24
C SER A 268 11.57 -7.40 -24.65
N ARG A 269 12.14 -6.28 -25.14
CA ARG A 269 12.85 -6.23 -26.44
C ARG A 269 14.06 -7.18 -26.47
N ARG A 270 14.88 -7.18 -25.42
CA ARG A 270 16.12 -7.99 -25.36
C ARG A 270 15.82 -9.49 -25.28
N THR A 271 14.76 -9.84 -24.57
CA THR A 271 14.38 -11.23 -24.34
C THR A 271 13.47 -11.82 -25.41
N GLU A 272 13.15 -11.08 -26.48
CA GLU A 272 12.02 -11.42 -27.36
C GLU A 272 11.94 -12.88 -27.88
N GLY A 273 12.94 -13.56 -28.42
CA GLY A 273 12.77 -14.96 -28.91
C GLY A 273 13.05 -16.03 -27.86
N ARG A 274 13.25 -15.66 -26.59
CA ARG A 274 13.85 -16.56 -25.60
C ARG A 274 12.81 -17.45 -24.93
N ARG A 275 13.05 -18.76 -24.97
CA ARG A 275 12.24 -19.77 -24.29
C ARG A 275 12.26 -19.53 -22.77
N GLY A 276 11.14 -19.82 -22.10
CA GLY A 276 11.03 -19.75 -20.63
C GLY A 276 10.80 -18.35 -20.03
N VAL A 277 11.15 -17.27 -20.75
CA VAL A 277 10.97 -15.88 -20.24
C VAL A 277 9.53 -15.57 -19.88
N ALA A 278 8.59 -15.98 -20.73
CA ALA A 278 7.16 -15.79 -20.48
C ALA A 278 6.67 -16.55 -19.24
N ALA A 279 7.10 -17.80 -19.07
CA ALA A 279 6.73 -18.61 -17.91
C ALA A 279 7.31 -18.03 -16.61
N LEU A 280 8.59 -17.64 -16.62
CA LEU A 280 9.26 -17.06 -15.46
C LEU A 280 8.63 -15.72 -15.05
N LEU A 281 8.22 -14.89 -16.01
CA LEU A 281 7.50 -13.65 -15.74
C LEU A 281 6.08 -13.91 -15.20
N ALA A 282 5.37 -14.91 -15.74
CA ALA A 282 4.07 -15.30 -15.22
C ALA A 282 4.17 -15.79 -13.76
N ILE A 283 5.20 -16.58 -13.43
CA ILE A 283 5.48 -17.02 -12.05
C ILE A 283 5.75 -15.81 -11.15
N ALA A 284 6.63 -14.89 -11.57
CA ALA A 284 6.94 -13.70 -10.79
C ALA A 284 5.69 -12.85 -10.51
N LEU A 285 4.87 -12.61 -11.55
CA LEU A 285 3.64 -11.84 -11.44
C LEU A 285 2.60 -12.54 -10.57
N PHE A 286 2.46 -13.86 -10.68
CA PHE A 286 1.55 -14.63 -9.81
C PHE A 286 1.96 -14.51 -8.34
N LEU A 287 3.25 -14.71 -8.04
CA LEU A 287 3.77 -14.62 -6.68
C LEU A 287 3.63 -13.23 -6.06
N TRP A 288 3.60 -12.17 -6.87
CA TRP A 288 3.39 -10.81 -6.40
C TRP A 288 1.92 -10.40 -6.31
N TRP A 289 1.10 -10.78 -7.29
CA TRP A 289 -0.31 -10.36 -7.30
C TRP A 289 -1.21 -11.23 -6.43
N ALA A 290 -0.93 -12.53 -6.30
CA ALA A 290 -1.80 -13.41 -5.51
C ALA A 290 -1.92 -12.96 -4.04
N PRO A 291 -0.84 -12.63 -3.32
CA PRO A 291 -0.96 -12.13 -1.94
C PRO A 291 -1.64 -10.76 -1.88
N ALA A 292 -1.27 -9.83 -2.78
CA ALA A 292 -1.85 -8.49 -2.79
C ALA A 292 -3.37 -8.52 -3.02
N LEU A 293 -3.85 -9.36 -3.94
CA LEU A 293 -5.28 -9.53 -4.21
C LEU A 293 -5.98 -10.20 -3.02
N LEU A 294 -5.37 -11.22 -2.41
CA LEU A 294 -5.94 -11.92 -1.26
C LEU A 294 -6.08 -10.98 -0.05
N SER A 295 -5.02 -10.24 0.28
CA SER A 295 -5.02 -9.27 1.38
C SER A 295 -5.98 -8.13 1.13
N THR A 296 -6.02 -7.58 -0.09
CA THR A 296 -7.01 -6.54 -0.45
C THR A 296 -8.44 -7.06 -0.32
N ALA A 297 -8.72 -8.28 -0.78
CA ALA A 297 -10.05 -8.89 -0.66
C ALA A 297 -10.45 -9.16 0.80
N SER A 298 -9.47 -9.43 1.69
CA SER A 298 -9.70 -9.64 3.13
C SER A 298 -9.89 -8.33 3.90
N LEU A 299 -9.09 -7.30 3.60
CA LEU A 299 -9.12 -6.03 4.33
C LEU A 299 -10.31 -5.16 3.92
N PHE A 300 -10.77 -5.28 2.68
CA PHE A 300 -11.85 -4.43 2.17
C PHE A 300 -13.17 -4.58 2.96
N PRO A 301 -13.68 -5.79 3.24
CA PRO A 301 -14.86 -5.96 4.10
C PRO A 301 -14.66 -5.43 5.52
N HIS A 302 -13.49 -5.64 6.12
CA HIS A 302 -13.16 -5.14 7.47
C HIS A 302 -13.22 -3.61 7.53
N HIS A 303 -12.75 -2.93 6.48
CA HIS A 303 -12.84 -1.47 6.38
C HIS A 303 -14.26 -0.92 6.20
N LEU A 304 -15.19 -1.74 5.70
CA LEU A 304 -16.60 -1.36 5.56
C LEU A 304 -17.41 -1.67 6.81
N GLY A 305 -16.96 -2.62 7.65
CA GLY A 305 -17.67 -3.05 8.85
C GLY A 305 -17.43 -2.16 10.08
N GLU A 306 -16.31 -1.44 10.12
CA GLU A 306 -15.87 -0.72 11.33
C GLU A 306 -15.38 0.71 11.02
N PRO A 307 -15.47 1.64 11.98
CA PRO A 307 -14.87 2.96 11.83
C PRO A 307 -13.33 2.88 11.86
N HIS A 308 -12.69 3.39 10.80
CA HIS A 308 -11.23 3.42 10.63
C HIS A 308 -10.73 4.87 10.54
N PRO A 309 -10.44 5.55 11.66
CA PRO A 309 -9.86 6.89 11.64
C PRO A 309 -8.45 6.90 11.01
N THR A 310 -7.73 5.79 11.14
CA THR A 310 -6.48 5.51 10.47
C THR A 310 -6.66 4.31 9.56
N TRP A 311 -6.19 4.43 8.32
CA TRP A 311 -6.22 3.32 7.38
C TRP A 311 -5.07 2.37 7.69
N HIS A 312 -5.29 1.07 7.47
CA HIS A 312 -4.22 0.09 7.50
C HIS A 312 -3.05 0.56 6.61
N PRO A 313 -1.79 0.49 7.10
CA PRO A 313 -0.64 0.88 6.32
C PRO A 313 -0.58 0.20 4.96
N LEU A 314 -0.11 0.93 3.94
CA LEU A 314 -0.20 0.48 2.53
C LEU A 314 0.48 -0.88 2.27
N TRP A 315 1.49 -1.29 3.04
CA TRP A 315 2.13 -2.61 2.88
C TRP A 315 1.20 -3.77 3.28
N GLU A 316 0.30 -3.59 4.24
CA GLU A 316 -0.62 -4.65 4.69
C GLU A 316 -1.61 -5.02 3.59
N TRP A 317 -2.05 -4.03 2.80
CA TRP A 317 -2.85 -4.23 1.59
C TRP A 317 -2.13 -5.06 0.51
N LEU A 318 -0.80 -5.09 0.54
CA LEU A 318 0.02 -5.94 -0.33
C LEU A 318 0.29 -7.32 0.28
N GLY A 319 -0.22 -7.61 1.48
CA GLY A 319 0.05 -8.86 2.20
C GLY A 319 1.44 -8.91 2.83
N GLN A 320 2.03 -7.76 3.12
CA GLN A 320 3.34 -7.66 3.76
C GLN A 320 3.20 -7.34 5.25
N PRO A 321 4.03 -7.94 6.13
CA PRO A 321 5.13 -8.86 5.79
C PRO A 321 4.74 -10.34 5.72
N THR A 322 3.50 -10.72 6.05
CA THR A 322 3.06 -12.12 6.17
C THR A 322 3.38 -12.99 4.93
N CYS A 323 3.30 -12.43 3.73
CA CYS A 323 3.61 -13.12 2.48
C CYS A 323 5.00 -12.78 1.89
N SER A 324 5.91 -12.20 2.67
CA SER A 324 7.25 -11.74 2.22
C SER A 324 8.00 -12.75 1.36
N LEU A 325 7.96 -14.03 1.73
CA LEU A 325 8.65 -15.10 1.02
C LEU A 325 8.21 -15.20 -0.46
N LEU A 326 6.91 -15.08 -0.74
CA LEU A 326 6.40 -15.12 -2.11
C LEU A 326 6.94 -13.95 -2.93
N PHE A 327 7.02 -12.76 -2.32
CA PHE A 327 7.61 -11.59 -2.95
C PHE A 327 9.11 -11.72 -3.22
N LEU A 328 9.86 -12.32 -2.29
CA LEU A 328 11.29 -12.60 -2.46
C LEU A 328 11.54 -13.60 -3.60
N VAL A 329 10.76 -14.68 -3.67
CA VAL A 329 10.88 -15.65 -4.77
C VAL A 329 10.51 -15.00 -6.11
N GLY A 330 9.43 -14.22 -6.14
CA GLY A 330 9.06 -13.45 -7.34
C GLY A 330 10.15 -12.44 -7.75
N ALA A 331 10.82 -11.80 -6.78
CA ALA A 331 11.95 -10.91 -7.04
C ALA A 331 13.16 -11.65 -7.59
N ALA A 332 13.47 -12.85 -7.10
CA ALA A 332 14.50 -13.69 -7.67
C ALA A 332 14.19 -14.06 -9.14
N CYS A 333 12.93 -14.39 -9.46
CA CYS A 333 12.49 -14.61 -10.84
C CYS A 333 12.65 -13.36 -11.71
N ALA A 334 12.26 -12.18 -11.20
CA ALA A 334 12.42 -10.92 -11.91
C ALA A 334 13.90 -10.55 -12.15
N LEU A 335 14.77 -10.76 -11.16
CA LEU A 335 16.22 -10.57 -11.29
C LEU A 335 16.82 -11.50 -12.33
N ALA A 336 16.43 -12.77 -12.34
CA ALA A 336 16.86 -13.72 -13.36
C ALA A 336 16.44 -13.27 -14.78
N LEU A 337 15.23 -12.72 -14.94
CA LEU A 337 14.80 -12.13 -16.21
C LEU A 337 15.67 -10.94 -16.65
N LEU A 338 16.06 -10.07 -15.72
CA LEU A 338 16.96 -8.95 -16.01
C LEU A 338 18.37 -9.44 -16.40
N VAL A 339 18.90 -10.47 -15.73
CA VAL A 339 20.17 -11.12 -16.11
C VAL A 339 20.09 -11.69 -17.53
N VAL A 340 19.00 -12.40 -17.86
CA VAL A 340 18.77 -12.89 -19.22
C VAL A 340 18.74 -11.72 -20.23
N ALA A 341 18.10 -10.60 -19.90
CA ALA A 341 18.04 -9.41 -20.76
C ALA A 341 19.41 -8.74 -21.00
N LEU A 342 20.35 -8.87 -20.05
CA LEU A 342 21.72 -8.35 -20.16
C LEU A 342 22.60 -9.20 -21.08
N ILE A 343 22.37 -10.52 -21.16
CA ILE A 343 23.16 -11.41 -22.03
C ILE A 343 22.91 -11.02 -23.50
N PRO A 344 23.95 -10.68 -24.29
CA PRO A 344 23.79 -10.37 -25.72
C PRO A 344 23.17 -11.55 -26.47
N ARG A 345 22.33 -11.28 -27.49
CA ARG A 345 21.96 -12.33 -28.43
C ARG A 345 23.21 -12.66 -29.26
N ARG A 346 23.57 -13.95 -29.35
CA ARG A 346 24.45 -14.41 -30.42
C ARG A 346 23.62 -14.33 -31.71
N ASP A 347 23.96 -13.41 -32.60
CA ASP A 347 23.31 -13.35 -33.91
C ASP A 347 23.60 -14.66 -34.65
N LEU A 348 22.55 -15.42 -34.95
CA LEU A 348 22.64 -16.65 -35.75
C LEU A 348 22.85 -16.36 -37.25
N ARG A 349 22.87 -15.08 -37.64
CA ARG A 349 23.21 -14.62 -38.99
C ARG A 349 24.19 -13.45 -38.88
N PRO A 350 25.51 -13.69 -38.94
CA PRO A 350 26.43 -12.59 -39.19
C PRO A 350 26.00 -11.90 -40.49
N LEU A 351 25.95 -10.56 -40.49
CA LEU A 351 25.80 -9.78 -41.71
C LEU A 351 26.92 -10.19 -42.66
N ILE A 352 26.60 -10.98 -43.68
CA ILE A 352 27.51 -11.20 -44.80
C ILE A 352 27.51 -9.88 -45.57
N VAL A 353 28.46 -9.01 -45.26
CA VAL A 353 28.78 -7.87 -46.09
C VAL A 353 29.46 -8.45 -47.33
N ASN A 354 28.69 -8.67 -48.39
CA ASN A 354 29.27 -8.90 -49.70
C ASN A 354 29.93 -7.57 -50.11
N ALA A 355 31.25 -7.50 -50.00
CA ALA A 355 32.04 -6.50 -50.69
C ALA A 355 31.97 -6.83 -52.18
N GLY A 356 31.09 -6.13 -52.89
CA GLY A 356 31.09 -6.07 -54.36
C GLY A 356 32.02 -4.98 -54.85
#